data_AF-A0A5B6VDK7-F1
#
_entry.id   AF-A0A5B6VDK7-F1
#
_cell.length_a   1.000
_cell.length_b   1.000
_cell.length_c   1.000
_cell.angle_alpha   90.00
_cell.angle_beta   90.00
_cell.angle_gamma   90.00
#
_symmetry.space_group_name_H-M   'P 1'
#
loop_
_entity.id
_entity.type
_entity.pdbx_description
1 polymer ?
#
loop_
_entity_poly.entity_id
_entity_poly.type
_entity_poly.pdbx_seq_one_letter_code
_entity_poly.pdbx_strand_id
1 'polypeptide(L)'
;MNAKLWNDITSFRQSEDETLYEAWERFKELIRKCLMHGFQHWTQMEMFYNGLNAYTRMVVDASANDTLLDKSYNEAYEILERIANNDYQYPTIRVEADRRVAGDIELDAITSLTAQVSSLTNMIKTMKRPPAV
;
A
#
# COMPACT_ATOMS: atom_id res chain seq x y z
N MET A 1 -34.83 1.43 -5.67
CA MET A 1 -33.56 0.79 -5.26
C MET A 1 -32.83 0.37 -6.53
N ASN A 2 -31.59 0.83 -6.75
CA ASN A 2 -30.85 0.52 -7.98
C ASN A 2 -30.24 -0.88 -7.86
N ALA A 3 -30.91 -1.90 -8.41
CA ALA A 3 -30.50 -3.31 -8.30
C ALA A 3 -29.06 -3.56 -8.80
N LYS A 4 -28.59 -2.76 -9.77
CA LYS A 4 -27.21 -2.84 -10.26
C LYS A 4 -26.21 -2.44 -9.18
N LEU A 5 -26.42 -1.30 -8.53
CA LEU A 5 -25.53 -0.84 -7.46
C LEU A 5 -25.50 -1.80 -6.28
N TRP A 6 -26.64 -2.43 -5.96
CA TRP A 6 -26.71 -3.43 -4.90
C TRP A 6 -25.89 -4.68 -5.24
N ASN A 7 -25.96 -5.15 -6.49
CA ASN A 7 -25.10 -6.23 -6.97
C ASN A 7 -23.62 -5.83 -6.89
N ASP A 8 -23.26 -4.63 -7.37
CA ASP A 8 -21.87 -4.15 -7.38
C ASP A 8 -21.27 -4.07 -5.95
N ILE A 9 -22.09 -3.75 -4.94
CA ILE A 9 -21.67 -3.72 -3.53
C ILE A 9 -21.49 -5.14 -2.98
N THR A 10 -22.46 -6.03 -3.21
CA THR A 10 -22.44 -7.40 -2.67
C THR A 10 -21.39 -8.27 -3.34
N SER A 11 -21.09 -8.01 -4.62
CA SER A 11 -20.03 -8.66 -5.38
C SER A 11 -18.73 -7.88 -5.38
N PHE A 12 -18.56 -6.90 -4.48
CA PHE A 12 -17.34 -6.09 -4.43
C PHE A 12 -16.11 -6.98 -4.29
N ARG A 13 -15.12 -6.73 -5.12
CA ARG A 13 -13.79 -7.36 -5.06
C ARG A 13 -12.75 -6.29 -5.32
N GLN A 14 -11.69 -6.31 -4.53
CA GLN A 14 -10.49 -5.54 -4.78
C GLN A 14 -9.76 -6.15 -5.98
N SER A 15 -9.34 -5.32 -6.94
CA SER A 15 -8.55 -5.80 -8.08
C SER A 15 -7.10 -6.12 -7.67
N GLU A 16 -6.44 -6.98 -8.43
CA GLU A 16 -5.04 -7.37 -8.15
C GLU A 16 -4.08 -6.19 -8.18
N ASP A 17 -4.35 -5.14 -8.97
CA ASP A 17 -3.56 -3.92 -9.14
C ASP A 17 -4.02 -2.74 -8.27
N GLU A 18 -5.19 -2.85 -7.63
CA GLU A 18 -5.83 -1.78 -6.86
C GLU A 18 -5.27 -1.67 -5.45
N THR A 19 -4.90 -0.46 -5.02
CA THR A 19 -4.44 -0.19 -3.65
C THR A 19 -5.60 -0.29 -2.65
N LEU A 20 -5.30 -0.32 -1.34
CA LEU A 20 -6.39 -0.33 -0.35
C LEU A 20 -7.14 1.00 -0.40
N TYR A 21 -6.43 2.11 -0.60
CA TYR A 21 -7.05 3.43 -0.74
C TYR A 21 -8.06 3.47 -1.90
N GLU A 22 -7.66 3.02 -3.08
CA GLU A 22 -8.52 3.02 -4.27
C GLU A 22 -9.76 2.15 -4.07
N ALA A 23 -9.56 0.94 -3.52
CA ALA A 23 -10.65 0.02 -3.21
C ALA A 23 -11.62 0.63 -2.20
N TRP A 24 -11.11 1.29 -1.15
CA TRP A 24 -11.91 1.91 -0.10
C TRP A 24 -12.74 3.09 -0.62
N GLU A 25 -12.15 3.97 -1.42
CA GLU A 25 -12.89 5.08 -2.05
C GLU A 25 -13.95 4.57 -3.02
N ARG A 26 -13.63 3.58 -3.87
CA ARG A 26 -14.59 2.97 -4.80
C ARG A 26 -15.77 2.35 -4.05
N PHE A 27 -15.51 1.65 -2.95
CA PHE A 27 -16.56 1.09 -2.12
C PHE A 27 -17.47 2.18 -1.52
N LYS A 28 -16.87 3.23 -0.91
CA LYS A 28 -17.63 4.37 -0.37
C LYS A 28 -18.48 5.07 -1.43
N GLU A 29 -17.97 5.23 -2.64
CA GLU A 29 -18.75 5.78 -3.76
C GLU A 29 -19.96 4.92 -4.13
N LEU A 30 -19.82 3.59 -4.16
CA LEU A 30 -20.93 2.68 -4.44
C LEU A 30 -22.04 2.82 -3.40
N ILE A 31 -21.67 2.89 -2.11
CA ILE A 31 -22.61 3.12 -1.01
C ILE A 31 -23.34 4.46 -1.17
N ARG A 32 -22.61 5.55 -1.44
CA ARG A 32 -23.18 6.90 -1.66
C ARG A 32 -24.18 6.92 -2.83
N LYS A 33 -23.85 6.26 -3.94
CA LYS A 33 -24.70 6.20 -5.15
C LYS A 33 -25.97 5.35 -4.92
N CYS A 34 -25.94 4.38 -4.02
CA CYS A 34 -27.05 3.44 -3.82
C CYS A 34 -28.18 4.01 -2.91
N LEU A 35 -28.04 5.23 -2.35
CA LEU A 35 -29.00 5.83 -1.38
C LEU A 35 -29.43 4.81 -0.31
N MET A 36 -28.44 4.19 0.35
CA MET A 36 -28.65 3.05 1.24
C MET A 36 -29.25 3.46 2.60
N HIS A 37 -30.53 3.81 2.64
CA HIS A 37 -31.23 4.07 3.90
C HIS A 37 -31.53 2.80 4.73
N GLY A 38 -31.16 1.60 4.24
CA GLY A 38 -31.56 0.32 4.85
C GLY A 38 -30.45 -0.68 5.16
N PHE A 39 -29.18 -0.38 4.88
CA PHE A 39 -28.08 -1.30 5.22
C PHE A 39 -27.52 -1.00 6.60
N GLN A 40 -27.40 -2.03 7.44
CA GLN A 40 -26.66 -1.89 8.68
C GLN A 40 -25.20 -1.56 8.33
N HIS A 41 -24.68 -0.51 8.95
CA HIS A 41 -23.30 -0.03 8.77
C HIS A 41 -22.27 -1.17 8.91
N TRP A 42 -22.53 -2.11 9.81
CA TRP A 42 -21.70 -3.29 9.99
C TRP A 42 -21.65 -4.21 8.77
N THR A 43 -22.79 -4.49 8.13
CA THR A 43 -22.84 -5.34 6.94
C THR A 43 -22.03 -4.75 5.78
N GLN A 44 -21.93 -3.42 5.70
CA GLN A 44 -21.07 -2.77 4.70
C GLN A 44 -19.59 -3.06 4.96
N MET A 45 -19.15 -3.10 6.23
CA MET A 45 -17.78 -3.47 6.60
C MET A 45 -17.47 -4.92 6.28
N GLU A 46 -18.39 -5.83 6.59
CA GLU A 46 -18.25 -7.25 6.25
C GLU A 46 -18.13 -7.45 4.73
N MET A 47 -18.94 -6.75 3.94
CA MET A 47 -18.86 -6.81 2.47
C MET A 47 -17.53 -6.32 1.94
N PHE A 48 -17.05 -5.19 2.45
CA PHE A 48 -15.75 -4.65 2.06
C PHE A 48 -14.62 -5.62 2.42
N TYR A 49 -14.56 -6.07 3.69
CA TYR A 49 -13.53 -6.99 4.19
C TYR A 49 -13.48 -8.31 3.39
N ASN A 50 -14.65 -8.89 3.09
CA ASN A 50 -14.75 -10.11 2.30
C ASN A 50 -14.34 -9.90 0.82
N GLY A 51 -14.46 -8.67 0.33
CA GLY A 51 -14.02 -8.28 -1.01
C GLY A 51 -12.52 -8.03 -1.15
N LEU A 52 -11.78 -7.87 -0.03
CA LEU A 52 -10.33 -7.65 -0.05
C LEU A 52 -9.58 -8.88 -0.57
N ASN A 53 -8.47 -8.63 -1.26
CA ASN A 53 -7.53 -9.70 -1.59
C ASN A 53 -6.80 -10.18 -0.31
N ALA A 54 -6.14 -11.35 -0.39
CA ALA A 54 -5.53 -12.00 0.77
C ALA A 54 -4.43 -11.13 1.44
N TYR A 55 -3.62 -10.44 0.65
CA TYR A 55 -2.54 -9.60 1.16
C TYR A 55 -3.09 -8.38 1.92
N THR A 56 -4.01 -7.65 1.31
CA THR A 56 -4.62 -6.47 1.93
C THR A 56 -5.40 -6.85 3.18
N ARG A 57 -6.09 -8.00 3.19
CA ARG A 57 -6.76 -8.52 4.38
C ARG A 57 -5.78 -8.76 5.54
N MET A 58 -4.64 -9.39 5.26
CA MET A 58 -3.59 -9.61 6.26
C MET A 58 -3.07 -8.30 6.86
N VAL A 59 -2.85 -7.27 6.03
CA VAL A 59 -2.39 -5.94 6.50
C VAL A 59 -3.44 -5.28 7.40
N VAL A 60 -4.71 -5.41 7.03
CA VAL A 60 -5.86 -4.88 7.78
C VAL A 60 -5.98 -5.56 9.14
N ASP A 61 -5.93 -6.88 9.20
CA ASP A 61 -6.00 -7.63 10.47
C ASP A 61 -4.79 -7.35 11.37
N ALA A 62 -3.58 -7.30 10.79
CA ALA A 62 -2.39 -6.91 11.55
C ALA A 62 -2.51 -5.51 12.16
N SER A 63 -3.14 -4.58 11.44
CA SER A 63 -3.38 -3.20 11.91
C SER A 63 -4.51 -3.07 12.93
N ALA A 64 -5.45 -4.01 12.93
CA ALA A 64 -6.51 -4.14 13.92
C ALA A 64 -6.05 -4.88 15.18
N ASN A 65 -4.84 -5.45 15.16
CA ASN A 65 -4.25 -6.22 16.26
C ASN A 65 -5.00 -7.54 16.57
N ASP A 66 -5.93 -7.91 15.67
CA ASP A 66 -6.74 -9.14 15.59
C ASP A 66 -7.56 -9.05 14.27
N THR A 67 -8.55 -9.91 14.05
CA THR A 67 -9.48 -9.79 12.93
C THR A 67 -10.23 -8.44 12.98
N LEU A 68 -10.28 -7.72 11.85
CA LEU A 68 -11.02 -6.45 11.75
C LEU A 68 -12.50 -6.62 12.12
N LEU A 69 -13.09 -7.77 11.78
CA LEU A 69 -14.49 -8.11 12.04
C LEU A 69 -14.82 -8.31 13.53
N ASP A 70 -13.83 -8.40 14.42
CA ASP A 70 -14.07 -8.46 15.86
C ASP A 70 -14.14 -7.07 16.51
N LYS A 71 -13.91 -6.01 15.73
CA LYS A 71 -13.97 -4.61 16.18
C LYS A 71 -15.37 -4.05 16.11
N SER A 72 -15.63 -2.97 16.85
CA SER A 72 -16.84 -2.18 16.63
C SER A 72 -16.79 -1.50 15.25
N TYR A 73 -17.96 -1.16 14.70
CA TYR A 73 -18.05 -0.46 13.41
C TYR A 73 -17.17 0.79 13.35
N ASN A 74 -17.18 1.62 14.40
CA ASN A 74 -16.41 2.86 14.43
C ASN A 74 -14.91 2.57 14.41
N GLU A 75 -14.44 1.61 15.21
CA GLU A 75 -13.02 1.21 15.22
C GLU A 75 -12.59 0.64 13.87
N ALA A 76 -13.39 -0.25 13.27
CA ALA A 76 -13.10 -0.81 11.97
C ALA A 76 -13.03 0.27 10.89
N TYR A 77 -13.97 1.23 10.90
CA TYR A 77 -13.98 2.37 9.99
C TYR A 77 -12.71 3.23 10.16
N GLU A 78 -12.33 3.57 11.39
CA GLU A 78 -11.15 4.37 11.69
C GLU A 78 -9.85 3.67 11.29
N ILE A 79 -9.75 2.35 11.50
CA ILE A 79 -8.61 1.55 11.05
C ILE A 79 -8.50 1.58 9.53
N LEU A 80 -9.60 1.33 8.82
CA LEU A 80 -9.61 1.36 7.35
C LEU A 80 -9.27 2.74 6.79
N GLU A 81 -9.83 3.81 7.34
CA GLU A 81 -9.48 5.18 6.98
C GLU A 81 -8.01 5.47 7.21
N ARG A 82 -7.46 5.06 8.36
CA ARG A 82 -6.05 5.28 8.68
C ARG A 82 -5.12 4.56 7.70
N ILE A 83 -5.40 3.30 7.37
CA ILE A 83 -4.57 2.53 6.44
C ILE A 83 -4.73 3.09 5.02
N ALA A 84 -5.95 3.38 4.57
CA ALA A 84 -6.20 3.99 3.27
C ALA A 84 -5.48 5.33 3.12
N ASN A 85 -5.53 6.20 4.13
CA ASN A 85 -4.80 7.47 4.11
C ASN A 85 -3.29 7.25 4.12
N ASN A 86 -2.78 6.27 4.87
CA ASN A 86 -1.35 5.96 4.86
C ASN A 86 -0.89 5.46 3.49
N ASP A 87 -1.67 4.60 2.85
CA ASP A 87 -1.43 4.03 1.51
C ASP A 87 -1.48 5.12 0.41
N TYR A 88 -2.35 6.13 0.57
CA TYR A 88 -2.37 7.30 -0.31
C TYR A 88 -1.17 8.23 -0.12
N GLN A 89 -0.78 8.49 1.14
CA GLN A 89 0.33 9.39 1.46
C GLN A 89 1.70 8.78 1.16
N TYR A 90 1.82 7.47 1.35
CA TYR A 90 3.02 6.70 1.07
C TYR A 90 2.63 5.52 0.20
N PRO A 91 2.40 5.74 -1.11
CA PRO A 91 2.13 4.65 -2.03
C PRO A 91 3.24 3.64 -1.91
N THR A 92 2.91 2.49 -1.31
CA THR A 92 3.85 1.39 -1.34
C THR A 92 3.92 1.05 -2.80
N ILE A 93 5.06 1.33 -3.45
CA ILE A 93 5.32 0.78 -4.78
C ILE A 93 5.18 -0.71 -4.56
N ARG A 94 3.99 -1.25 -4.91
CA ARG A 94 3.73 -2.67 -5.02
C ARG A 94 5.01 -3.18 -5.61
N VAL A 95 5.72 -4.04 -4.89
CA VAL A 95 7.00 -4.54 -5.34
C VAL A 95 6.70 -5.24 -6.66
N GLU A 96 6.80 -4.47 -7.74
CA GLU A 96 7.05 -4.89 -9.08
C GLU A 96 8.46 -5.46 -8.98
N ALA A 97 8.53 -6.67 -8.42
CA ALA A 97 9.69 -7.53 -8.54
C ALA A 97 10.00 -7.83 -10.02
N ASP A 98 9.22 -7.32 -10.97
CA ASP A 98 9.40 -7.54 -12.41
C ASP A 98 9.28 -6.31 -13.33
N ARG A 99 9.09 -5.08 -12.82
CA ARG A 99 8.84 -3.92 -13.72
C ARG A 99 9.48 -2.59 -13.37
N ARG A 100 10.50 -2.55 -12.51
CA ARG A 100 11.44 -1.41 -12.53
C ARG A 100 12.39 -1.53 -13.73
N VAL A 101 11.86 -1.26 -14.91
CA VAL A 101 12.64 -0.70 -16.01
C VAL A 101 13.28 0.57 -15.49
N ALA A 102 14.60 0.52 -15.40
CA ALA A 102 15.57 1.62 -15.37
C ALA A 102 15.00 3.05 -15.24
N GLY A 103 15.23 3.66 -14.08
CA GLY A 103 15.30 5.11 -13.95
C GLY A 103 14.28 5.74 -13.01
N ASP A 104 14.44 5.55 -11.70
CA ASP A 104 14.23 6.58 -10.65
C ASP A 104 14.10 5.93 -9.26
N ILE A 105 15.12 5.18 -8.85
CA ILE A 105 15.34 4.96 -7.43
C ILE A 105 16.68 5.60 -7.13
N GLU A 106 16.64 6.65 -6.33
CA GLU A 106 17.71 7.31 -5.58
C GLU A 106 19.01 6.49 -5.48
N LEU A 107 19.77 6.45 -6.57
CA LEU A 107 21.06 5.77 -6.71
C LEU A 107 22.18 6.67 -6.20
N ASP A 108 21.91 7.54 -5.23
CA ASP A 108 22.81 8.66 -4.96
C ASP A 108 23.74 8.37 -3.77
N ALA A 109 23.26 7.70 -2.72
CA ALA A 109 24.10 7.44 -1.54
C ALA A 109 25.15 6.33 -1.77
N ILE A 110 24.75 5.19 -2.35
CA ILE A 110 25.64 4.02 -2.52
C ILE A 110 26.69 4.30 -3.61
N THR A 111 26.28 4.96 -4.70
CA THR A 111 27.21 5.34 -5.79
C THR A 111 28.20 6.38 -5.32
N SER A 112 27.73 7.40 -4.58
CA SER A 112 28.60 8.41 -3.97
C SER A 112 29.61 7.78 -3.00
N LEU A 113 29.18 6.89 -2.12
CA LEU A 113 30.08 6.17 -1.22
C LEU A 113 31.07 5.27 -1.98
N THR A 114 30.63 4.58 -3.03
CA THR A 114 31.49 3.73 -3.87
C THR A 114 32.58 4.56 -4.58
N ALA A 115 32.20 5.74 -5.10
CA ALA A 115 33.14 6.67 -5.71
C ALA A 115 34.16 7.21 -4.68
N GLN A 116 33.71 7.56 -3.47
CA GLN A 116 34.58 8.02 -2.39
C GLN A 116 35.57 6.93 -1.94
N VAL A 117 35.10 5.69 -1.76
CA VAL A 117 35.95 4.54 -1.41
C VAL A 117 36.98 4.25 -2.50
N SER A 118 36.60 4.38 -3.77
CA SER A 118 37.52 4.21 -4.90
C SER A 118 38.60 5.29 -4.93
N SER A 119 38.24 6.55 -4.63
CA SER A 119 39.19 7.66 -4.53
C SER A 119 40.19 7.47 -3.38
N LEU A 120 39.70 7.11 -2.19
CA LEU A 120 40.54 6.77 -1.02
C LEU A 120 41.49 5.62 -1.33
N THR A 121 41.00 4.57 -1.99
CA THR A 121 41.81 3.41 -2.39
C THR A 121 42.95 3.82 -3.32
N ASN A 122 42.69 4.71 -4.27
CA ASN A 122 43.72 5.20 -5.19
C ASN A 122 44.74 6.10 -4.49
N MET A 123 44.33 6.97 -3.57
CA MET A 123 45.27 7.78 -2.77
C MET A 123 46.18 6.91 -1.89
N ILE A 124 45.66 5.83 -1.30
CA ILE A 124 46.49 4.90 -0.52
C ILE A 124 47.52 4.21 -1.42
N LYS A 125 47.17 3.84 -2.65
CA LYS A 125 48.10 3.25 -3.61
C LYS A 125 49.21 4.22 -4.03
N THR A 126 48.88 5.50 -4.22
CA THR A 126 49.89 6.51 -4.59
C THR A 126 50.83 6.85 -3.43
N MET A 127 50.34 6.85 -2.19
CA MET A 127 51.18 7.04 -1.00
C MET A 127 52.10 5.84 -0.71
N LYS A 128 51.70 4.62 -1.07
CA LYS A 128 52.53 3.41 -0.91
C LYS A 128 53.58 3.21 -2.01
N ARG A 129 53.61 4.06 -3.04
CA ARG A 129 54.62 3.97 -4.10
C ARG A 129 55.92 4.66 -3.63
N PRO A 130 57.05 3.95 -3.46
CA PRO A 130 58.30 4.58 -3.07
C PRO A 130 58.77 5.58 -4.16
N PRO A 131 59.51 6.64 -3.79
CA PRO A 131 60.04 7.59 -4.76
C PRO A 131 60.94 6.86 -5.76
N ALA A 132 60.71 7.09 -7.04
CA ALA A 132 61.59 6.57 -8.10
C ALA A 132 62.98 7.20 -7.92
N VAL A 133 63.98 6.35 -7.67
CA VAL A 133 65.42 6.70 -7.70
C VAL A 133 65.90 6.71 -9.14
#